data_AF-A0AAU4K5H1-F1
#
_entry.id   AF-A0AAU4K5H1-F1
#
_cell.length_a   1.000
_cell.length_b   1.000
_cell.length_c   1.000
_cell.angle_alpha   90.00
_cell.angle_beta   90.00
_cell.angle_gamma   90.00
#
_symmetry.space_group_name_H-M   'P 1'
#
loop_
_entity.id
_entity.type
_entity.pdbx_description
1 polymer ?
#
loop_
_entity_poly.entity_id
_entity_poly.type
_entity_poly.pdbx_seq_one_letter_code
_entity_poly.pdbx_strand_id
1 'polypeptide(L)'
;MTDTLFADVSYFQVPVDDSYPYPILSIRSNDGTFRDPHFAQNHAWVRRSLDSGRLRVGIVYCYVRPNWLETANTLRDMIDSSGGLHPRVVLMLDVESGGNPPGDGSDWINRTYANLVEYAGGNARRVIGYANAADFFGLWRTQPPGLQVIGAGYGRNPNLPGQIAHQYTDGSGYGGGLPEGAPPFGNCDMNSADGLSADQFAARCGIAPAVVNEIDAAARIAANWLGRRITVGERTTPDGRGRFAEFEHAHIYWSPTMPRSADGRIHAIPIPHGGLFESWAGDYDFERGPLGYPVWPHLVLPGGGVQAFAGGVLFRQNGSPHGYYVHGLIGDHYAAAGWQDSALGYPTSNEYPWADGRRQDFEHGSLLWTAPTGVTSIDTPTTR
;
A
#
# COMPACT_ATOMS: atom_id res chain seq x y z
N MET A 1 16.53 -9.46 -6.82
CA MET A 1 15.42 -9.17 -5.90
C MET A 1 16.04 -9.08 -4.51
N THR A 2 15.71 -8.05 -3.75
CA THR A 2 16.24 -7.88 -2.39
C THR A 2 15.51 -8.86 -1.47
N ASP A 3 16.28 -9.69 -0.78
CA ASP A 3 15.77 -10.57 0.27
C ASP A 3 15.13 -9.75 1.39
N THR A 4 14.10 -10.31 2.03
CA THR A 4 13.40 -9.66 3.14
C THR A 4 13.91 -10.22 4.45
N LEU A 5 14.48 -9.34 5.27
CA LEU A 5 14.85 -9.68 6.64
C LEU A 5 13.71 -9.37 7.60
N PHE A 6 13.64 -10.11 8.71
CA PHE A 6 12.70 -9.85 9.80
C PHE A 6 13.14 -10.49 11.11
N ALA A 7 12.54 -10.02 12.19
CA ALA A 7 12.81 -10.51 13.55
C ALA A 7 11.65 -11.39 14.02
N ASP A 8 11.96 -12.31 14.92
CA ASP A 8 10.97 -12.94 15.77
C ASP A 8 11.28 -12.66 17.24
N VAL A 9 10.24 -12.37 18.02
CA VAL A 9 10.40 -11.89 19.41
C VAL A 9 9.35 -12.45 20.34
N SER A 10 9.68 -12.42 21.63
CA SER A 10 8.83 -12.84 22.72
C SER A 10 9.00 -11.92 23.94
N TYR A 11 8.50 -12.32 25.12
CA TYR A 11 8.67 -11.56 26.36
C TYR A 11 10.13 -11.37 26.80
N PHE A 12 11.09 -12.09 26.20
CA PHE A 12 12.51 -11.86 26.46
C PHE A 12 13.01 -10.54 25.89
N GLN A 13 12.33 -10.00 24.87
CA GLN A 13 12.62 -8.69 24.30
C GLN A 13 11.64 -7.63 24.83
N VAL A 14 12.07 -6.37 24.78
CA VAL A 14 11.18 -5.24 25.00
C VAL A 14 10.06 -5.24 23.94
N PRO A 15 8.87 -4.70 24.26
CA PRO A 15 7.80 -4.54 23.28
C PRO A 15 8.26 -3.74 22.06
N VAL A 16 7.70 -4.08 20.90
CA VAL A 16 7.99 -3.39 19.62
C VAL A 16 7.52 -1.94 19.65
N ASP A 17 8.27 -1.07 18.96
CA ASP A 17 7.92 0.31 18.71
C ASP A 17 8.23 0.74 17.26
N ASP A 18 8.03 2.02 16.96
CA ASP A 18 8.19 2.58 15.62
C ASP A 18 9.65 2.66 15.14
N SER A 19 10.63 2.18 15.92
CA SER A 19 12.01 1.99 15.47
C SER A 19 12.20 0.71 14.64
N TYR A 20 11.26 -0.24 14.68
CA TYR A 20 11.37 -1.51 13.96
C TYR A 20 11.41 -1.32 12.43
N PRO A 21 12.48 -1.75 11.73
CA PRO A 21 12.73 -1.31 10.35
C PRO A 21 12.19 -2.24 9.26
N TYR A 22 11.77 -3.46 9.61
CA TYR A 22 11.47 -4.50 8.63
C TYR A 22 9.97 -4.63 8.31
N PRO A 23 9.63 -5.13 7.10
CA PRO A 23 8.24 -5.24 6.66
C PRO A 23 7.53 -6.53 7.12
N ILE A 24 8.22 -7.42 7.84
CA ILE A 24 7.63 -8.61 8.48
C ILE A 24 8.07 -8.60 9.94
N LEU A 25 7.21 -9.05 10.87
CA LEU A 25 7.57 -9.24 12.27
C LEU A 25 6.84 -10.47 12.83
N SER A 26 7.55 -11.33 13.55
CA SER A 26 6.95 -12.43 14.30
C SER A 26 6.91 -12.14 15.81
N ILE A 27 5.77 -12.40 16.44
CA ILE A 27 5.56 -12.18 17.87
C ILE A 27 5.00 -13.44 18.52
N ARG A 28 5.54 -13.83 19.68
CA ARG A 28 5.01 -14.97 20.43
C ARG A 28 3.68 -14.63 21.08
N SER A 29 2.68 -15.50 20.92
CA SER A 29 1.46 -15.47 21.73
C SER A 29 1.65 -16.26 23.02
N ASN A 30 2.00 -17.54 22.92
CA ASN A 30 1.99 -18.45 24.06
C ASN A 30 2.99 -19.59 23.91
N ASP A 31 3.35 -20.17 25.06
CA ASP A 31 4.00 -21.46 25.18
C ASP A 31 3.05 -22.40 25.93
N GLY A 32 2.43 -23.35 25.23
CA GLY A 32 1.34 -24.13 25.81
C GLY A 32 0.23 -23.21 26.32
N THR A 33 -0.01 -23.20 27.64
CA THR A 33 -0.96 -22.28 28.30
C THR A 33 -0.31 -21.03 28.90
N PHE A 34 1.02 -20.93 28.89
CA PHE A 34 1.72 -19.72 29.33
C PHE A 34 1.52 -18.61 28.30
N ARG A 35 0.95 -17.48 28.74
CA ARG A 35 0.64 -16.33 27.89
C ARG A 35 1.80 -15.35 27.90
N ASP A 36 2.29 -14.97 26.73
CA ASP A 36 3.35 -13.97 26.61
C ASP A 36 2.82 -12.59 27.07
N PRO A 37 3.38 -12.00 28.14
CA PRO A 37 2.87 -10.74 28.72
C PRO A 37 3.01 -9.54 27.77
N HIS A 38 3.91 -9.59 26.78
CA HIS A 38 4.08 -8.50 25.82
C HIS A 38 3.15 -8.64 24.60
N PHE A 39 2.45 -9.77 24.45
CA PHE A 39 1.65 -10.05 23.25
C PHE A 39 0.61 -8.97 22.95
N ALA A 40 -0.18 -8.52 23.93
CA ALA A 40 -1.25 -7.56 23.69
C ALA A 40 -0.71 -6.22 23.12
N GLN A 41 0.40 -5.73 23.66
CA GLN A 41 1.06 -4.52 23.17
C GLN A 41 1.66 -4.72 21.77
N ASN A 42 2.37 -5.83 21.57
CA ASN A 42 2.99 -6.16 20.29
C ASN A 42 1.95 -6.39 19.18
N HIS A 43 0.88 -7.11 19.47
CA HIS A 43 -0.22 -7.36 18.54
C HIS A 43 -0.94 -6.06 18.16
N ALA A 44 -1.19 -5.17 19.13
CA ALA A 44 -1.77 -3.86 18.84
C ALA A 44 -0.88 -3.02 17.90
N TRP A 45 0.45 -3.07 18.08
CA TRP A 45 1.39 -2.40 17.18
C TRP A 45 1.42 -3.06 15.79
N VAL A 46 1.50 -4.39 15.73
CA VAL A 46 1.49 -5.14 14.46
C VAL A 46 0.25 -4.80 13.64
N ARG A 47 -0.93 -4.75 14.27
CA ARG A 47 -2.18 -4.39 13.59
C ARG A 47 -2.12 -2.99 12.97
N ARG A 48 -1.76 -1.96 13.74
CA ARG A 48 -1.62 -0.58 13.23
C ARG A 48 -0.57 -0.48 12.13
N SER A 49 0.52 -1.23 12.23
CA SER A 49 1.57 -1.27 11.21
C SER A 49 1.11 -1.98 9.93
N LEU A 50 0.25 -2.99 10.03
CA LEU A 50 -0.38 -3.62 8.86
C LEU A 50 -1.41 -2.68 8.21
N ASP A 51 -2.23 -2.00 9.01
CA ASP A 51 -3.23 -1.04 8.53
C ASP A 51 -2.58 0.15 7.80
N SER A 52 -1.44 0.63 8.30
CA SER A 52 -0.67 1.73 7.66
C SER A 52 0.16 1.28 6.45
N GLY A 53 0.31 -0.02 6.24
CA GLY A 53 1.17 -0.61 5.20
C GLY A 53 2.66 -0.64 5.55
N ARG A 54 3.05 -0.27 6.77
CA ARG A 54 4.43 -0.39 7.29
C ARG A 54 4.87 -1.84 7.35
N LEU A 55 4.03 -2.71 7.91
CA LEU A 55 4.19 -4.15 7.79
C LEU A 55 3.43 -4.67 6.57
N ARG A 56 4.02 -5.64 5.90
CA ARG A 56 3.38 -6.46 4.86
C ARG A 56 2.80 -7.74 5.45
N VAL A 57 3.44 -8.33 6.45
CA VAL A 57 2.97 -9.55 7.14
C VAL A 57 3.28 -9.44 8.62
N GLY A 58 2.32 -9.82 9.46
CA GLY A 58 2.58 -10.14 10.87
C GLY A 58 2.55 -11.65 11.06
N ILE A 59 3.42 -12.19 11.91
CA ILE A 59 3.41 -13.61 12.27
C ILE A 59 3.09 -13.69 13.77
N VAL A 60 2.08 -14.47 14.14
CA VAL A 60 1.81 -14.78 15.54
C VAL A 60 2.12 -16.26 15.76
N TYR A 61 3.07 -16.55 16.64
CA TYR A 61 3.52 -17.91 16.85
C TYR A 61 3.24 -18.42 18.25
N CYS A 62 2.94 -19.71 18.36
CA CYS A 62 2.89 -20.41 19.64
C CYS A 62 3.90 -21.55 19.68
N TYR A 63 4.56 -21.70 20.82
CA TYR A 63 5.36 -22.90 21.12
C TYR A 63 4.40 -24.06 21.33
N VAL A 64 4.43 -25.04 20.42
CA VAL A 64 3.46 -26.13 20.46
C VAL A 64 3.78 -27.12 21.56
N ARG A 65 2.73 -27.60 22.24
CA ARG A 65 2.82 -28.54 23.35
C ARG A 65 1.81 -29.69 23.20
N PRO A 66 2.02 -30.84 23.87
CA PRO A 66 1.10 -31.98 23.81
C PRO A 66 -0.34 -31.70 24.31
N ASN A 67 -0.53 -30.70 25.18
CA ASN A 67 -1.84 -30.12 25.51
C ASN A 67 -2.31 -29.21 24.35
N TRP A 68 -2.43 -29.80 23.17
CA TRP A 68 -2.55 -29.11 21.89
C TRP A 68 -3.80 -28.23 21.82
N LEU A 69 -4.91 -28.69 22.41
CA LEU A 69 -6.19 -27.98 22.36
C LEU A 69 -6.13 -26.72 23.22
N GLU A 70 -5.59 -26.83 24.43
CA GLU A 70 -5.37 -25.68 25.32
C GLU A 70 -4.35 -24.71 24.73
N THR A 71 -3.33 -25.22 24.04
CA THR A 71 -2.34 -24.40 23.33
C THR A 71 -2.98 -23.58 22.22
N ALA A 72 -3.80 -24.21 21.38
CA ALA A 72 -4.50 -23.54 20.29
C ALA A 72 -5.56 -22.55 20.80
N ASN A 73 -6.33 -22.94 21.82
CA ASN A 73 -7.34 -22.07 22.44
C ASN A 73 -6.70 -20.86 23.11
N THR A 74 -5.54 -21.03 23.76
CA THR A 74 -4.80 -19.91 24.36
C THR A 74 -4.38 -18.88 23.31
N LEU A 75 -3.82 -19.32 22.18
CA LEU A 75 -3.48 -18.43 21.07
C LEU A 75 -4.71 -17.66 20.58
N ARG A 76 -5.81 -18.38 20.31
CA ARG A 76 -7.07 -17.80 19.80
C ARG A 76 -7.63 -16.76 20.75
N ASP A 77 -7.73 -17.10 22.03
CA ASP A 77 -8.20 -16.19 23.08
C ASP A 77 -7.35 -14.93 23.15
N MET A 78 -6.02 -15.05 23.04
CA MET A 78 -5.11 -13.91 23.09
C MET A 78 -5.30 -12.99 21.88
N ILE A 79 -5.44 -13.55 20.67
CA ILE A 79 -5.74 -12.77 19.46
C ILE A 79 -7.11 -12.11 19.56
N ASP A 80 -8.15 -12.85 19.92
CA ASP A 80 -9.54 -12.37 19.98
C ASP A 80 -9.70 -11.25 21.02
N SER A 81 -9.09 -11.41 22.20
CA SER A 81 -9.05 -10.36 23.24
C SER A 81 -8.20 -9.15 22.85
N SER A 82 -7.36 -9.26 21.82
CA SER A 82 -6.45 -8.21 21.35
C SER A 82 -6.85 -7.64 19.97
N GLY A 83 -8.14 -7.70 19.62
CA GLY A 83 -8.70 -7.11 18.39
C GLY A 83 -8.91 -8.08 17.23
N GLY A 84 -8.77 -9.38 17.46
CA GLY A 84 -9.05 -10.45 16.50
C GLY A 84 -7.95 -10.64 15.45
N LEU A 85 -8.11 -11.71 14.66
CA LEU A 85 -7.13 -12.11 13.65
C LEU A 85 -7.14 -11.17 12.44
N HIS A 86 -6.09 -10.35 12.31
CA HIS A 86 -5.95 -9.45 11.16
C HIS A 86 -5.77 -10.26 9.84
N PRO A 87 -6.36 -9.83 8.69
CA PRO A 87 -6.27 -10.58 7.42
C PRO A 87 -4.86 -10.81 6.88
N ARG A 88 -3.89 -10.00 7.34
CA ARG A 88 -2.47 -10.08 6.97
C ARG A 88 -1.56 -10.65 8.07
N VAL A 89 -2.14 -11.25 9.10
CA VAL A 89 -1.38 -12.04 10.09
C VAL A 89 -1.33 -13.49 9.62
N VAL A 90 -0.24 -14.21 9.86
CA VAL A 90 -0.17 -15.67 9.71
C VAL A 90 0.09 -16.29 11.07
N LEU A 91 -0.37 -17.52 11.26
CA LEU A 91 -0.15 -18.26 12.49
C LEU A 91 1.02 -19.22 12.28
N MET A 92 1.89 -19.34 13.27
CA MET A 92 3.06 -20.21 13.17
C MET A 92 3.11 -21.20 14.33
N LEU A 93 3.33 -22.47 14.01
CA LEU A 93 3.60 -23.52 14.97
C LEU A 93 5.11 -23.57 15.18
N ASP A 94 5.57 -23.10 16.33
CA ASP A 94 6.95 -23.24 16.75
C ASP A 94 7.15 -24.64 17.33
N VAL A 95 7.75 -25.51 16.52
CA VAL A 95 7.98 -26.93 16.80
C VAL A 95 9.43 -27.16 17.16
N GLU A 96 9.64 -27.36 18.45
CA GLU A 96 10.95 -27.62 19.00
C GLU A 96 10.89 -28.68 20.11
N SER A 97 11.97 -29.45 20.29
CA SER A 97 12.08 -30.46 21.34
C SER A 97 12.28 -29.87 22.74
N GLY A 98 12.60 -28.57 22.86
CA GLY A 98 12.81 -27.86 24.13
C GLY A 98 11.63 -27.96 25.09
N GLY A 99 11.73 -28.83 26.10
CA GLY A 99 10.66 -29.06 27.09
C GLY A 99 9.48 -29.91 26.57
N ASN A 100 9.54 -30.39 25.32
CA ASN A 100 8.57 -31.34 24.78
C ASN A 100 9.03 -32.79 25.04
N PRO A 101 8.10 -33.76 25.15
CA PRO A 101 8.46 -35.16 25.31
C PRO A 101 9.23 -35.67 24.07
N PRO A 102 10.19 -36.60 24.25
CA PRO A 102 10.90 -37.19 23.13
C PRO A 102 9.96 -38.07 22.30
N GLY A 103 10.29 -38.26 21.02
CA GLY A 103 9.56 -39.14 20.12
C GLY A 103 8.79 -38.38 19.04
N ASP A 104 7.87 -39.08 18.37
CA ASP A 104 7.05 -38.51 17.31
C ASP A 104 5.83 -37.79 17.89
N GLY A 105 5.80 -36.47 17.72
CA GLY A 105 4.74 -35.58 18.13
C GLY A 105 3.74 -35.22 17.04
N SER A 106 3.82 -35.83 15.85
CA SER A 106 3.04 -35.43 14.68
C SER A 106 1.54 -35.34 14.94
N ASP A 107 0.94 -36.24 15.73
CA ASP A 107 -0.51 -36.21 16.01
C ASP A 107 -0.94 -34.92 16.71
N TRP A 108 -0.31 -34.55 17.83
CA TRP A 108 -0.71 -33.36 18.59
C TRP A 108 -0.30 -32.05 17.89
N ILE A 109 0.82 -32.03 17.16
CA ILE A 109 1.23 -30.88 16.33
C ILE A 109 0.19 -30.66 15.22
N ASN A 110 -0.22 -31.72 14.52
CA ASN A 110 -1.17 -31.61 13.41
C ASN A 110 -2.59 -31.28 13.88
N ARG A 111 -2.96 -31.64 15.11
CA ARG A 111 -4.23 -31.19 15.72
C ARG A 111 -4.21 -29.70 16.05
N THR A 112 -3.11 -29.16 16.57
CA THR A 112 -2.92 -27.71 16.71
C THR A 112 -3.05 -27.03 15.34
N TYR A 113 -2.35 -27.56 14.31
CA TYR A 113 -2.41 -27.04 12.95
C TYR A 113 -3.85 -26.97 12.42
N ALA A 114 -4.58 -28.09 12.48
CA ALA A 114 -5.95 -28.16 11.97
C ALA A 114 -6.89 -27.16 12.68
N ASN A 115 -6.75 -26.99 14.00
CA ASN A 115 -7.53 -26.01 14.77
C ASN A 115 -7.24 -24.56 14.32
N LEU A 116 -5.97 -24.23 14.12
CA LEU A 116 -5.56 -22.89 13.68
C LEU A 116 -5.94 -22.62 12.22
N VAL A 117 -5.99 -23.64 11.36
CA VAL A 117 -6.50 -23.51 9.98
C VAL A 117 -7.97 -23.17 9.99
N GLU A 118 -8.78 -23.85 10.82
CA GLU A 118 -10.20 -23.51 11.00
C GLU A 118 -10.37 -22.07 11.48
N TYR A 119 -9.61 -21.67 12.50
CA TYR A 119 -9.63 -20.29 13.02
C TYR A 119 -9.19 -19.24 11.97
N ALA A 120 -8.26 -19.60 11.08
CA ALA A 120 -7.84 -18.77 9.96
C ALA A 120 -8.82 -18.76 8.76
N GLY A 121 -10.06 -19.24 8.95
CA GLY A 121 -11.10 -19.26 7.92
C GLY A 121 -10.95 -20.41 6.92
N GLY A 122 -10.30 -21.50 7.31
CA GLY A 122 -10.06 -22.67 6.47
C GLY A 122 -8.90 -22.52 5.48
N ASN A 123 -8.15 -21.41 5.52
CA ASN A 123 -7.01 -21.20 4.62
C ASN A 123 -5.73 -21.85 5.20
N ALA A 124 -5.45 -23.07 4.76
CA ALA A 124 -4.29 -23.86 5.18
C ALA A 124 -2.93 -23.15 5.01
N ARG A 125 -2.80 -22.22 4.05
CA ARG A 125 -1.54 -21.47 3.82
C ARG A 125 -1.31 -20.36 4.85
N ARG A 126 -2.34 -19.94 5.60
CA ARG A 126 -2.20 -18.95 6.68
C ARG A 126 -1.66 -19.53 7.98
N VAL A 127 -1.36 -20.84 8.00
CA VAL A 127 -0.73 -21.53 9.11
C VAL A 127 0.57 -22.15 8.61
N ILE A 128 1.69 -21.71 9.17
CA ILE A 128 3.05 -22.13 8.79
C ILE A 128 3.70 -22.89 9.95
N GLY A 129 4.75 -23.65 9.64
CA GLY A 129 5.58 -24.30 10.65
C GLY A 129 6.88 -23.54 10.90
N TYR A 130 7.50 -23.79 12.04
CA TYR A 130 8.87 -23.45 12.33
C TYR A 130 9.53 -24.65 13.02
N ALA A 131 10.74 -25.00 12.60
CA ALA A 131 11.53 -26.06 13.22
C ALA A 131 13.00 -25.97 12.77
N ASN A 132 13.92 -26.49 13.59
CA ASN A 132 15.23 -26.92 13.09
C ASN A 132 15.12 -28.29 12.38
N ALA A 133 16.18 -28.73 11.69
CA ALA A 133 16.17 -29.99 10.96
C ALA A 133 15.93 -31.23 11.85
N ALA A 134 16.47 -31.24 13.08
CA ALA A 134 16.30 -32.37 13.98
C ALA A 134 14.84 -32.51 14.43
N ASP A 135 14.20 -31.41 14.79
CA ASP A 135 12.80 -31.40 15.21
C ASP A 135 11.86 -31.66 14.04
N PHE A 136 12.16 -31.12 12.85
CA PHE A 136 11.36 -31.35 11.65
C PHE A 136 11.30 -32.84 11.26
N PHE A 137 12.44 -33.55 11.28
CA PHE A 137 12.49 -34.98 10.91
C PHE A 137 12.27 -35.94 12.09
N GLY A 138 12.47 -35.47 13.31
CA GLY A 138 12.42 -36.27 14.53
C GLY A 138 11.09 -36.14 15.27
N LEU A 139 10.77 -34.91 15.70
CA LEU A 139 9.59 -34.58 16.49
C LEU A 139 8.33 -34.45 15.62
N TRP A 140 8.42 -33.90 14.42
CA TRP A 140 7.27 -33.67 13.54
C TRP A 140 7.32 -34.49 12.26
N ARG A 141 7.49 -35.80 12.37
CA ARG A 141 7.78 -36.71 11.23
C ARG A 141 6.78 -36.65 10.09
N THR A 142 5.51 -36.39 10.40
CA THR A 142 4.41 -36.32 9.43
C THR A 142 3.81 -34.93 9.42
N GLN A 143 4.16 -34.12 8.42
CA GLN A 143 3.65 -32.75 8.28
C GLN A 143 2.45 -32.69 7.32
N PRO A 144 1.58 -31.66 7.45
CA PRO A 144 0.52 -31.41 6.49
C PRO A 144 1.06 -31.18 5.07
N PRO A 145 0.36 -31.65 4.01
CA PRO A 145 0.81 -31.45 2.64
C PRO A 145 0.82 -29.97 2.25
N GLY A 146 1.91 -29.51 1.64
CA GLY A 146 2.05 -28.12 1.19
C GLY A 146 2.33 -27.10 2.30
N LEU A 147 2.60 -27.57 3.53
CA LEU A 147 3.04 -26.73 4.64
C LEU A 147 4.22 -25.85 4.22
N GLN A 148 4.11 -24.55 4.51
CA GLN A 148 5.24 -23.63 4.41
C GLN A 148 5.95 -23.60 5.77
N VAL A 149 7.28 -23.55 5.77
CA VAL A 149 8.05 -23.52 7.02
C VAL A 149 9.13 -22.44 7.05
N ILE A 150 9.39 -21.95 8.25
CA ILE A 150 10.62 -21.24 8.58
C ILE A 150 11.60 -22.27 9.15
N GLY A 151 12.74 -22.46 8.48
CA GLY A 151 13.76 -23.39 8.92
C GLY A 151 14.77 -22.71 9.83
N ALA A 152 15.01 -23.25 11.02
CA ALA A 152 16.04 -22.73 11.93
C ALA A 152 17.38 -23.46 11.72
N GLY A 153 18.46 -22.70 11.57
CA GLY A 153 19.79 -23.26 11.43
C GLY A 153 20.89 -22.21 11.48
N TYR A 154 21.64 -22.15 12.58
CA TYR A 154 22.67 -21.13 12.75
C TYR A 154 23.96 -21.55 12.04
N GLY A 155 24.45 -20.67 11.16
CA GLY A 155 25.66 -20.87 10.36
C GLY A 155 25.44 -21.65 9.07
N ARG A 156 24.27 -22.29 8.89
CA ARG A 156 23.89 -22.95 7.63
C ARG A 156 22.38 -23.05 7.49
N ASN A 157 21.88 -22.63 6.33
CA ASN A 157 20.48 -22.80 5.95
C ASN A 157 20.10 -24.30 5.91
N PRO A 158 19.07 -24.74 6.67
CA PRO A 158 18.70 -26.15 6.76
C PRO A 158 17.99 -26.69 5.51
N ASN A 159 17.45 -25.82 4.64
CA ASN A 159 16.75 -26.17 3.40
C ASN A 159 15.66 -27.25 3.60
N LEU A 160 14.77 -27.03 4.56
CA LEU A 160 13.68 -27.95 4.88
C LEU A 160 12.67 -28.06 3.73
N PRO A 161 11.97 -29.21 3.59
CA PRO A 161 10.83 -29.32 2.68
C PRO A 161 9.79 -28.22 2.96
N GLY A 162 9.45 -27.43 1.93
CA GLY A 162 8.47 -26.33 2.05
C GLY A 162 9.02 -25.04 2.68
N GLN A 163 10.34 -24.93 2.87
CA GLN A 163 10.94 -23.75 3.48
C GLN A 163 10.75 -22.49 2.64
N ILE A 164 10.36 -21.40 3.30
CA ILE A 164 10.19 -20.06 2.71
C ILE A 164 10.95 -18.96 3.45
N ALA A 165 11.56 -19.30 4.58
CA ALA A 165 12.46 -18.43 5.32
C ALA A 165 13.42 -19.25 6.16
N HIS A 166 14.53 -18.63 6.52
CA HIS A 166 15.62 -19.18 7.31
C HIS A 166 15.86 -18.28 8.53
N GLN A 167 15.62 -18.81 9.74
CA GLN A 167 16.11 -18.18 10.96
C GLN A 167 17.60 -18.49 11.08
N TYR A 168 18.43 -17.47 10.86
CA TYR A 168 19.87 -17.63 10.64
C TYR A 168 20.73 -17.30 11.87
N THR A 169 20.16 -16.64 12.87
CA THR A 169 20.83 -16.23 14.11
C THR A 169 19.83 -16.02 15.24
N ASP A 170 20.30 -16.21 16.47
CA ASP A 170 19.67 -15.82 17.74
C ASP A 170 20.17 -14.45 18.28
N GLY A 171 20.94 -13.73 17.47
CA GLY A 171 21.63 -12.51 17.84
C GLY A 171 22.97 -12.70 18.53
N SER A 172 23.50 -13.92 18.60
CA SER A 172 24.82 -14.24 19.15
C SER A 172 25.86 -14.58 18.08
N GLY A 173 25.55 -14.40 16.80
CA GLY A 173 26.46 -14.62 15.67
C GLY A 173 25.83 -15.43 14.53
N TYR A 174 26.64 -15.89 13.57
CA TYR A 174 26.20 -16.71 12.43
C TYR A 174 25.42 -16.00 11.31
N GLY A 175 25.16 -14.71 11.42
CA GLY A 175 24.48 -13.91 10.39
C GLY A 175 25.25 -13.76 9.09
N GLY A 176 26.54 -14.14 9.04
CA GLY A 176 27.31 -14.12 7.78
C GLY A 176 27.39 -12.74 7.13
N GLY A 177 27.33 -11.67 7.94
CA GLY A 177 27.26 -10.27 7.50
C GLY A 177 25.85 -9.69 7.46
N LEU A 178 24.81 -10.50 7.69
CA LEU A 178 23.45 -10.03 7.93
C LEU A 178 23.30 -9.49 9.37
N PRO A 179 22.28 -8.65 9.64
CA PRO A 179 21.98 -8.14 10.97
C PRO A 179 21.76 -9.25 12.01
N GLU A 180 22.29 -9.05 13.21
CA GLU A 180 22.20 -9.96 14.38
C GLU A 180 21.13 -9.48 15.38
N GLY A 181 20.17 -8.69 14.89
CA GLY A 181 19.13 -8.10 15.72
C GLY A 181 18.44 -6.93 15.03
N ALA A 182 17.48 -6.32 15.74
CA ALA A 182 16.70 -5.20 15.26
C ALA A 182 16.29 -4.26 16.42
N PRO A 183 16.20 -2.94 16.20
CA PRO A 183 15.53 -2.05 17.13
C PRO A 183 14.05 -2.40 17.28
N PRO A 184 13.44 -2.25 18.48
CA PRO A 184 14.05 -1.82 19.74
C PRO A 184 14.71 -2.98 20.54
N PHE A 185 14.74 -4.18 19.97
CA PHE A 185 15.07 -5.42 20.68
C PHE A 185 16.56 -5.57 21.01
N GLY A 186 17.43 -4.90 20.27
CA GLY A 186 18.86 -5.17 20.33
C GLY A 186 19.17 -6.48 19.61
N ASN A 187 20.02 -7.32 20.20
CA ASN A 187 20.28 -8.66 19.67
C ASN A 187 19.04 -9.54 19.86
N CYS A 188 18.57 -10.17 18.79
CA CYS A 188 17.40 -11.03 18.80
C CYS A 188 17.46 -12.01 17.62
N ASP A 189 16.52 -12.96 17.60
CA ASP A 189 16.35 -13.88 16.49
C ASP A 189 16.06 -13.10 15.19
N MET A 190 16.82 -13.44 14.14
CA MET A 190 16.66 -12.83 12.81
C MET A 190 16.52 -13.88 11.71
N ASN A 191 15.70 -13.51 10.74
CA ASN A 191 15.25 -14.35 9.65
C ASN A 191 15.50 -13.70 8.31
N SER A 192 15.81 -14.52 7.32
CA SER A 192 15.85 -14.20 5.89
C SER A 192 14.67 -14.88 5.21
N ALA A 193 13.97 -14.21 4.30
CA ALA A 193 12.87 -14.79 3.53
C ALA A 193 13.36 -15.59 2.31
N ASP A 194 14.59 -16.12 2.35
CA ASP A 194 15.21 -16.94 1.30
C ASP A 194 15.11 -16.31 -0.11
N GLY A 195 15.27 -14.99 -0.19
CA GLY A 195 15.27 -14.22 -1.44
C GLY A 195 13.89 -13.71 -1.87
N LEU A 196 12.84 -13.93 -1.08
CA LEU A 196 11.50 -13.41 -1.33
C LEU A 196 11.40 -11.94 -0.90
N SER A 197 10.69 -11.13 -1.69
CA SER A 197 10.14 -9.87 -1.18
C SER A 197 9.03 -10.13 -0.16
N ALA A 198 8.74 -9.15 0.70
CA ALA A 198 7.71 -9.30 1.72
C ALA A 198 6.31 -9.61 1.13
N ASP A 199 6.01 -9.10 -0.07
CA ASP A 199 4.77 -9.43 -0.78
C ASP A 199 4.79 -10.84 -1.38
N GLN A 200 5.94 -11.32 -1.85
CA GLN A 200 6.09 -12.71 -2.29
C GLN A 200 5.97 -13.68 -1.11
N PHE A 201 6.55 -13.35 0.05
CA PHE A 201 6.38 -14.10 1.29
C PHE A 201 4.90 -14.13 1.71
N ALA A 202 4.21 -12.98 1.69
CA ALA A 202 2.77 -12.90 1.96
C ALA A 202 1.96 -13.84 1.04
N ALA A 203 2.27 -13.82 -0.26
CA ALA A 203 1.60 -14.67 -1.24
C ALA A 203 1.83 -16.17 -0.99
N ARG A 204 3.04 -16.57 -0.55
CA ARG A 204 3.33 -17.95 -0.13
C ARG A 204 2.45 -18.38 1.05
N CYS A 205 2.20 -17.47 1.99
CA CYS A 205 1.32 -17.71 3.13
C CYS A 205 -0.17 -17.48 2.83
N GLY A 206 -0.57 -17.43 1.56
CA GLY A 206 -1.97 -17.29 1.17
C GLY A 206 -2.60 -15.94 1.52
N ILE A 207 -1.80 -14.91 1.79
CA ILE A 207 -2.26 -13.54 1.98
C ILE A 207 -2.31 -12.86 0.60
N ALA A 208 -3.48 -12.36 0.22
CA ALA A 208 -3.63 -11.58 -1.00
C ALA A 208 -2.78 -10.31 -0.94
N PRO A 209 -2.36 -9.75 -2.10
CA PRO A 209 -1.74 -8.43 -2.14
C PRO A 209 -2.59 -7.42 -1.36
N ALA A 210 -1.96 -6.55 -0.58
CA ALA A 210 -2.71 -5.51 0.10
C ALA A 210 -3.41 -4.66 -0.96
N VAL A 211 -4.72 -4.43 -0.82
CA VAL A 211 -5.40 -3.39 -1.59
C VAL A 211 -4.75 -2.08 -1.17
N VAL A 212 -3.93 -1.50 -2.04
CA VAL A 212 -3.30 -0.22 -1.75
C VAL A 212 -4.39 0.83 -1.76
N ASN A 213 -4.59 1.51 -0.63
CA ASN A 213 -5.32 2.76 -0.64
C ASN A 213 -4.48 3.76 -1.45
N GLU A 214 -4.86 3.95 -2.71
CA GLU A 214 -4.08 4.75 -3.66
C GLU A 214 -4.11 6.23 -3.32
N ILE A 215 -5.18 6.71 -2.68
CA ILE A 215 -5.27 8.07 -2.15
C ILE A 215 -4.23 8.30 -1.05
N ASP A 216 -4.11 7.37 -0.11
CA ASP A 216 -3.11 7.45 0.97
C ASP A 216 -1.68 7.26 0.42
N ALA A 217 -1.52 6.46 -0.64
CA ALA A 217 -0.24 6.32 -1.32
C ALA A 217 0.18 7.63 -2.02
N ALA A 218 -0.74 8.29 -2.73
CA ALA A 218 -0.50 9.61 -3.32
C ALA A 218 -0.24 10.66 -2.22
N ALA A 219 -0.96 10.58 -1.10
CA ALA A 219 -0.76 11.50 0.02
C ALA A 219 0.65 11.39 0.62
N ARG A 220 1.21 10.18 0.74
CA ARG A 220 2.59 9.98 1.20
C ARG A 220 3.62 10.60 0.25
N ILE A 221 3.39 10.53 -1.05
CA ILE A 221 4.28 11.14 -2.06
C ILE A 221 4.20 12.67 -1.99
N ALA A 222 3.00 13.21 -1.79
CA ALA A 222 2.73 14.66 -1.71
C ALA A 222 2.91 15.26 -0.30
N ALA A 223 3.41 14.49 0.66
CA ALA A 223 3.35 14.84 2.09
C ALA A 223 4.04 16.17 2.45
N ASN A 224 5.00 16.62 1.65
CA ASN A 224 5.73 17.87 1.87
C ASN A 224 4.93 19.15 1.55
N TRP A 225 3.79 19.06 0.86
CA TRP A 225 2.98 20.24 0.49
C TRP A 225 1.47 20.07 0.70
N LEU A 226 1.00 18.85 0.92
CA LEU A 226 -0.43 18.52 0.97
C LEU A 226 -1.18 19.13 2.18
N GLY A 227 -0.48 19.31 3.30
CA GLY A 227 -1.08 19.66 4.59
C GLY A 227 -1.82 18.50 5.25
N ARG A 228 -2.49 18.76 6.37
CA ARG A 228 -3.20 17.71 7.15
C ARG A 228 -4.44 17.23 6.41
N ARG A 229 -4.76 15.94 6.57
CA ARG A 229 -6.02 15.35 6.10
C ARG A 229 -7.22 15.93 6.86
N ILE A 230 -8.24 16.37 6.11
CA ILE A 230 -9.48 16.95 6.63
C ILE A 230 -10.57 15.88 6.75
N THR A 231 -10.75 15.06 5.72
CA THR A 231 -11.75 13.98 5.74
C THR A 231 -11.37 12.84 6.68
N VAL A 232 -12.36 12.12 7.22
CA VAL A 232 -12.18 10.81 7.84
C VAL A 232 -12.32 9.74 6.74
N GLY A 233 -11.23 9.03 6.42
CA GLY A 233 -11.22 8.08 5.30
C GLY A 233 -11.55 8.72 3.94
N GLU A 234 -11.71 7.91 2.91
CA GLU A 234 -12.14 8.40 1.60
C GLU A 234 -13.64 8.69 1.56
N ARG A 235 -14.03 9.62 0.71
CA ARG A 235 -15.42 9.89 0.37
C ARG A 235 -15.70 9.45 -1.05
N THR A 236 -16.91 8.98 -1.32
CA THR A 236 -17.37 8.71 -2.69
C THR A 236 -17.51 10.04 -3.44
N THR A 237 -17.05 10.07 -4.70
CA THR A 237 -17.23 11.25 -5.56
C THR A 237 -18.71 11.51 -5.86
N PRO A 238 -19.09 12.78 -6.12
CA PRO A 238 -20.46 13.14 -6.46
C PRO A 238 -21.13 12.34 -7.60
N ASP A 239 -20.37 11.79 -8.55
CA ASP A 239 -20.87 10.89 -9.62
C ASP A 239 -21.05 9.41 -9.20
N GLY A 240 -20.58 9.03 -8.00
CA GLY A 240 -20.66 7.68 -7.46
C GLY A 240 -19.59 6.69 -7.97
N ARG A 241 -18.67 7.08 -8.85
CA ARG A 241 -17.75 6.14 -9.53
C ARG A 241 -16.35 6.09 -8.94
N GLY A 242 -15.95 7.13 -8.23
CA GLY A 242 -14.61 7.31 -7.70
C GLY A 242 -14.60 7.61 -6.22
N ARG A 243 -13.40 7.94 -5.73
CA ARG A 243 -13.11 8.25 -4.34
C ARG A 243 -12.30 9.52 -4.28
N PHE A 244 -12.43 10.27 -3.20
CA PHE A 244 -11.55 11.40 -2.92
C PHE A 244 -11.28 11.55 -1.43
N ALA A 245 -10.21 12.25 -1.10
CA ALA A 245 -9.95 12.76 0.24
C ALA A 245 -9.53 14.23 0.17
N GLU A 246 -9.91 14.97 1.20
CA GLU A 246 -9.59 16.39 1.34
C GLU A 246 -8.42 16.57 2.31
N PHE A 247 -7.54 17.49 1.95
CA PHE A 247 -6.39 17.94 2.72
C PHE A 247 -6.36 19.46 2.74
N GLU A 248 -5.64 20.05 3.68
CA GLU A 248 -5.57 21.52 3.87
C GLU A 248 -5.15 22.29 2.62
N HIS A 249 -4.40 21.68 1.71
CA HIS A 249 -3.89 22.35 0.50
C HIS A 249 -4.22 21.61 -0.80
N ALA A 250 -5.04 20.55 -0.75
CA ALA A 250 -5.40 19.80 -1.96
C ALA A 250 -6.63 18.92 -1.77
N HIS A 251 -7.15 18.42 -2.89
CA HIS A 251 -7.91 17.19 -2.91
C HIS A 251 -7.15 16.10 -3.65
N ILE A 252 -7.22 14.86 -3.19
CA ILE A 252 -6.70 13.71 -3.92
C ILE A 252 -7.87 12.89 -4.43
N TYR A 253 -7.93 12.68 -5.74
CA TYR A 253 -8.98 11.91 -6.41
C TYR A 253 -8.45 10.56 -6.88
N TRP A 254 -9.29 9.54 -6.82
CA TRP A 254 -9.09 8.20 -7.39
C TRP A 254 -10.34 7.76 -8.17
N SER A 255 -10.16 7.01 -9.26
CA SER A 255 -11.23 6.39 -10.02
C SER A 255 -10.66 5.21 -10.84
N PRO A 256 -11.48 4.21 -11.17
CA PRO A 256 -11.02 3.03 -11.91
C PRO A 256 -10.60 3.34 -13.36
N THR A 257 -10.97 4.51 -13.89
CA THR A 257 -10.67 4.92 -15.27
C THR A 257 -9.47 5.87 -15.36
N MET A 258 -8.93 6.33 -14.23
CA MET A 258 -7.74 7.19 -14.26
C MET A 258 -6.51 6.43 -14.72
N PRO A 259 -5.62 7.05 -15.51
CA PRO A 259 -4.34 6.46 -15.84
C PRO A 259 -3.47 6.34 -14.58
N ARG A 260 -2.53 5.40 -14.62
CA ARG A 260 -1.50 5.32 -13.57
C ARG A 260 -0.57 6.53 -13.67
N SER A 261 0.00 6.92 -12.53
CA SER A 261 1.15 7.83 -12.44
C SER A 261 2.25 7.44 -13.43
N ALA A 262 3.11 8.38 -13.79
CA ALA A 262 4.19 8.15 -14.76
C ALA A 262 5.13 6.98 -14.40
N ASP A 263 5.26 6.63 -13.11
CA ASP A 263 6.00 5.47 -12.63
C ASP A 263 5.17 4.17 -12.55
N GLY A 264 3.92 4.20 -12.99
CA GLY A 264 3.00 3.07 -13.08
C GLY A 264 2.48 2.58 -11.73
N ARG A 265 2.60 3.36 -10.65
CA ARG A 265 2.35 2.87 -9.29
C ARG A 265 0.96 3.17 -8.73
N ILE A 266 0.32 4.28 -9.09
CA ILE A 266 -0.89 4.76 -8.39
C ILE A 266 -1.87 5.43 -9.40
N HIS A 267 -3.18 5.19 -9.29
CA HIS A 267 -4.26 5.85 -10.06
C HIS A 267 -4.92 7.03 -9.32
N ALA A 268 -4.22 7.62 -8.35
CA ALA A 268 -4.72 8.74 -7.55
C ALA A 268 -3.90 9.99 -7.82
N ILE A 269 -4.59 11.11 -8.04
CA ILE A 269 -3.98 12.38 -8.47
C ILE A 269 -4.32 13.46 -7.45
N PRO A 270 -3.31 14.12 -6.85
CA PRO A 270 -3.52 15.29 -6.03
C PRO A 270 -3.72 16.53 -6.91
N ILE A 271 -4.80 17.26 -6.67
CA ILE A 271 -5.09 18.57 -7.28
C ILE A 271 -4.92 19.63 -6.18
N PRO A 272 -3.88 20.48 -6.25
CA PRO A 272 -3.67 21.54 -5.27
C PRO A 272 -4.82 22.54 -5.26
N HIS A 273 -5.10 23.09 -4.08
CA HIS A 273 -5.88 24.32 -3.94
C HIS A 273 -5.08 25.52 -4.45
N GLY A 274 -5.75 26.65 -4.66
CA GLY A 274 -5.11 27.89 -5.13
C GLY A 274 -5.61 28.37 -6.49
N GLY A 275 -6.70 27.77 -6.98
CA GLY A 275 -7.63 28.34 -7.93
C GLY A 275 -8.07 27.39 -9.04
N LEU A 276 -7.22 26.44 -9.46
CA LEU A 276 -7.61 25.45 -10.47
C LEU A 276 -8.63 24.46 -9.93
N PHE A 277 -8.39 23.94 -8.73
CA PHE A 277 -9.35 23.06 -8.07
C PHE A 277 -10.69 23.78 -7.89
N GLU A 278 -10.66 25.03 -7.44
CA GLU A 278 -11.84 25.85 -7.19
C GLU A 278 -12.59 26.19 -8.49
N SER A 279 -11.87 26.43 -9.59
CA SER A 279 -12.50 26.60 -10.91
C SER A 279 -13.16 25.29 -11.38
N TRP A 280 -12.47 24.16 -11.25
CA TRP A 280 -13.05 22.85 -11.59
C TRP A 280 -14.27 22.48 -10.74
N ALA A 281 -14.19 22.72 -9.44
CA ALA A 281 -15.25 22.48 -8.48
C ALA A 281 -16.46 23.42 -8.68
N GLY A 282 -16.20 24.71 -8.79
CA GLY A 282 -17.23 25.75 -8.80
C GLY A 282 -17.84 25.99 -10.18
N ASP A 283 -17.01 26.10 -11.21
CA ASP A 283 -17.45 26.48 -12.56
C ASP A 283 -17.83 25.27 -13.43
N TYR A 284 -17.28 24.08 -13.11
CA TYR A 284 -17.38 22.89 -13.98
C TYR A 284 -17.95 21.63 -13.30
N ASP A 285 -18.63 21.76 -12.16
CA ASP A 285 -19.34 20.67 -11.45
C ASP A 285 -18.50 19.40 -11.25
N PHE A 286 -17.21 19.58 -10.92
CA PHE A 286 -16.28 18.48 -10.60
C PHE A 286 -16.23 17.40 -11.70
N GLU A 287 -16.17 16.12 -11.31
CA GLU A 287 -16.12 14.99 -12.23
C GLU A 287 -17.44 14.70 -12.95
N ARG A 288 -18.55 15.38 -12.59
CA ARG A 288 -19.83 15.29 -13.31
C ARG A 288 -19.89 16.19 -14.53
N GLY A 289 -19.11 17.26 -14.54
CA GLY A 289 -19.09 18.20 -15.65
C GLY A 289 -18.19 17.76 -16.80
N PRO A 290 -17.93 18.66 -17.75
CA PRO A 290 -17.32 18.31 -19.05
C PRO A 290 -15.88 17.80 -18.94
N LEU A 291 -15.17 18.14 -17.86
CA LEU A 291 -13.77 17.75 -17.67
C LEU A 291 -13.62 16.33 -17.12
N GLY A 292 -14.54 15.84 -16.29
CA GLY A 292 -14.42 14.53 -15.65
C GLY A 292 -13.25 14.46 -14.64
N TYR A 293 -12.68 13.26 -14.46
CA TYR A 293 -11.57 13.02 -13.52
C TYR A 293 -10.24 13.60 -14.00
N PRO A 294 -9.33 14.00 -13.08
CA PRO A 294 -7.97 14.37 -13.43
C PRO A 294 -7.26 13.17 -14.09
N VAL A 295 -6.32 13.40 -15.00
CA VAL A 295 -5.58 12.31 -15.68
C VAL A 295 -4.07 12.53 -15.69
N TRP A 296 -3.60 13.65 -15.16
CA TRP A 296 -2.19 13.95 -15.03
C TRP A 296 -1.91 14.77 -13.76
N PRO A 297 -0.71 14.74 -13.17
CA PRO A 297 -0.37 15.65 -12.09
C PRO A 297 -0.50 17.12 -12.48
N HIS A 298 -0.88 17.96 -11.52
CA HIS A 298 -0.89 19.42 -11.68
C HIS A 298 0.50 19.94 -12.07
N LEU A 299 0.55 20.91 -12.98
CA LEU A 299 1.77 21.62 -13.36
C LEU A 299 1.62 23.12 -13.10
N VAL A 300 2.65 23.68 -12.47
CA VAL A 300 2.83 25.13 -12.34
C VAL A 300 3.56 25.63 -13.59
N LEU A 301 2.98 26.62 -14.25
CA LEU A 301 3.50 27.22 -15.48
C LEU A 301 3.92 28.68 -15.23
N PRO A 302 4.80 29.27 -16.06
CA PRO A 302 5.04 30.71 -16.01
C PRO A 302 3.71 31.47 -16.17
N GLY A 303 3.33 32.27 -15.17
CA GLY A 303 2.11 33.08 -15.20
C GLY A 303 0.81 32.34 -14.86
N GLY A 304 0.83 31.05 -14.51
CA GLY A 304 -0.39 30.31 -14.21
C GLY A 304 -0.16 28.86 -13.83
N GLY A 305 -1.19 28.04 -13.98
CA GLY A 305 -1.11 26.60 -13.78
C GLY A 305 -2.04 25.85 -14.72
N VAL A 306 -1.80 24.56 -14.83
CA VAL A 306 -2.60 23.66 -15.66
C VAL A 306 -2.91 22.34 -14.94
N GLN A 307 -4.08 21.80 -15.24
CA GLN A 307 -4.51 20.47 -14.79
C GLN A 307 -5.18 19.75 -15.96
N ALA A 308 -4.67 18.57 -16.33
CA ALA A 308 -5.30 17.74 -17.34
C ALA A 308 -6.38 16.85 -16.72
N PHE A 309 -7.50 16.75 -17.41
CA PHE A 309 -8.65 15.91 -17.09
C PHE A 309 -9.03 15.03 -18.29
N ALA A 310 -9.87 14.02 -18.07
CA ALA A 310 -10.28 13.10 -19.11
C ALA A 310 -10.98 13.79 -20.30
N GLY A 311 -11.69 14.88 -20.05
CA GLY A 311 -12.45 15.64 -21.05
C GLY A 311 -11.72 16.87 -21.62
N GLY A 312 -10.52 17.20 -21.14
CA GLY A 312 -9.81 18.39 -21.60
C GLY A 312 -8.74 18.88 -20.62
N VAL A 313 -8.14 20.03 -20.91
CA VAL A 313 -7.07 20.62 -20.11
C VAL A 313 -7.52 21.96 -19.57
N LEU A 314 -7.55 22.11 -18.25
CA LEU A 314 -7.94 23.34 -17.58
C LEU A 314 -6.70 24.20 -17.32
N PHE A 315 -6.70 25.41 -17.85
CA PHE A 315 -5.68 26.42 -17.60
C PHE A 315 -6.22 27.50 -16.68
N ARG A 316 -5.37 28.05 -15.83
CA ARG A 316 -5.70 29.23 -15.05
C ARG A 316 -4.49 30.14 -14.93
N GLN A 317 -4.69 31.40 -15.28
CA GLN A 317 -3.70 32.45 -15.07
C GLN A 317 -3.64 32.88 -13.60
N ASN A 318 -2.45 33.28 -13.14
CA ASN A 318 -2.25 33.81 -11.81
C ASN A 318 -3.12 35.05 -11.59
N GLY A 319 -3.87 35.06 -10.47
CA GLY A 319 -4.78 36.16 -10.13
C GLY A 319 -6.14 36.13 -10.84
N SER A 320 -6.35 35.28 -11.86
CA SER A 320 -7.68 35.13 -12.48
C SER A 320 -8.66 34.45 -11.51
N PRO A 321 -9.90 34.93 -11.36
CA PRO A 321 -10.92 34.21 -10.57
C PRO A 321 -11.36 32.90 -11.25
N HIS A 322 -11.17 32.78 -12.57
CA HIS A 322 -11.64 31.65 -13.37
C HIS A 322 -10.50 30.97 -14.13
N GLY A 323 -10.59 29.65 -14.23
CA GLY A 323 -9.83 28.85 -15.19
C GLY A 323 -10.68 28.55 -16.42
N TYR A 324 -10.05 28.40 -17.58
CA TYR A 324 -10.69 28.08 -18.85
C TYR A 324 -10.12 26.80 -19.41
N TYR A 325 -10.99 25.90 -19.88
CA TYR A 325 -10.56 24.63 -20.42
C TYR A 325 -10.54 24.63 -21.94
N VAL A 326 -9.55 23.93 -22.48
CA VAL A 326 -9.41 23.63 -23.91
C VAL A 326 -9.69 22.14 -24.11
N HIS A 327 -10.42 21.81 -25.18
CA HIS A 327 -10.79 20.43 -25.49
C HIS A 327 -11.08 20.26 -26.99
N GLY A 328 -11.24 19.00 -27.41
CA GLY A 328 -11.61 18.66 -28.78
C GLY A 328 -10.65 19.24 -29.83
N LEU A 329 -11.18 19.54 -31.02
CA LEU A 329 -10.37 19.98 -32.16
C LEU A 329 -9.64 21.32 -31.90
N ILE A 330 -10.27 22.26 -31.17
CA ILE A 330 -9.62 23.53 -30.80
C ILE A 330 -8.47 23.26 -29.82
N GLY A 331 -8.69 22.41 -28.82
CA GLY A 331 -7.65 21.98 -27.89
C GLY A 331 -6.48 21.27 -28.58
N ASP A 332 -6.77 20.38 -29.53
CA ASP A 332 -5.75 19.68 -30.33
C ASP A 332 -4.91 20.66 -31.17
N HIS A 333 -5.56 21.66 -31.77
CA HIS A 333 -4.86 22.70 -32.54
C HIS A 333 -3.97 23.57 -31.63
N TYR A 334 -4.49 23.99 -30.48
CA TYR A 334 -3.74 24.76 -29.49
C TYR A 334 -2.55 23.96 -28.93
N ALA A 335 -2.73 22.67 -28.68
CA ALA A 335 -1.66 21.75 -28.27
C ALA A 335 -0.55 21.66 -29.33
N ALA A 336 -0.94 21.47 -30.60
CA ALA A 336 0.00 21.40 -31.73
C ALA A 336 0.76 22.72 -31.95
N ALA A 337 0.17 23.85 -31.57
CA ALA A 337 0.79 25.17 -31.63
C ALA A 337 1.78 25.44 -30.48
N GLY A 338 1.82 24.58 -29.45
CA GLY A 338 2.70 24.75 -28.28
C GLY A 338 2.01 25.28 -27.03
N TRP A 339 0.69 25.15 -26.92
CA TRP A 339 -0.11 25.57 -25.76
C TRP A 339 0.12 27.05 -25.42
N GLN A 340 0.25 27.38 -24.13
CA GLN A 340 0.38 28.76 -23.64
C GLN A 340 1.70 29.42 -24.06
N ASP A 341 2.68 28.64 -24.50
CA ASP A 341 3.96 29.14 -25.01
C ASP A 341 3.86 29.53 -26.50
N SER A 342 2.72 29.29 -27.14
CA SER A 342 2.42 29.70 -28.51
C SER A 342 2.12 31.21 -28.62
N ALA A 343 1.99 31.70 -29.85
CA ALA A 343 1.59 33.09 -30.11
C ALA A 343 0.19 33.45 -29.57
N LEU A 344 -0.64 32.49 -29.18
CA LEU A 344 -1.98 32.72 -28.63
C LEU A 344 -1.96 33.12 -27.14
N GLY A 345 -0.95 32.66 -26.37
CA GLY A 345 -0.94 32.77 -24.91
C GLY A 345 -1.99 31.88 -24.23
N TYR A 346 -2.34 32.19 -22.98
CA TYR A 346 -3.33 31.45 -22.20
C TYR A 346 -4.76 31.60 -22.77
N PRO A 347 -5.65 30.61 -22.57
CA PRO A 347 -7.07 30.77 -22.87
C PRO A 347 -7.70 31.80 -21.92
N THR A 348 -8.58 32.63 -22.47
CA THR A 348 -9.33 33.69 -21.74
C THR A 348 -10.84 33.46 -21.77
N SER A 349 -11.30 32.42 -22.48
CA SER A 349 -12.67 31.92 -22.44
C SER A 349 -12.70 30.40 -22.62
N ASN A 350 -13.83 29.78 -22.25
CA ASN A 350 -14.14 28.43 -22.73
C ASN A 350 -14.59 28.48 -24.18
N GLU A 351 -14.60 27.34 -24.86
CA GLU A 351 -15.21 27.24 -26.18
C GLU A 351 -16.72 27.59 -26.14
N TYR A 352 -17.16 28.53 -26.98
CA TYR A 352 -18.55 28.98 -27.08
C TYR A 352 -19.08 28.95 -28.53
N PRO A 353 -20.40 28.88 -28.75
CA PRO A 353 -21.00 28.90 -30.08
C PRO A 353 -20.66 30.20 -30.83
N TRP A 354 -20.21 30.09 -32.08
CA TRP A 354 -19.94 31.23 -32.94
C TRP A 354 -20.23 30.86 -34.40
N ALA A 355 -21.15 31.59 -35.04
CA ALA A 355 -21.70 31.26 -36.37
C ALA A 355 -22.18 29.80 -36.43
N ASP A 356 -21.86 29.06 -37.50
CA ASP A 356 -22.18 27.63 -37.65
C ASP A 356 -21.13 26.71 -36.99
N GLY A 357 -20.37 27.25 -36.03
CA GLY A 357 -19.22 26.60 -35.44
C GLY A 357 -18.96 27.02 -34.00
N ARG A 358 -17.69 27.00 -33.63
CA ARG A 358 -17.24 27.22 -32.25
C ARG A 358 -16.06 28.18 -32.25
N ARG A 359 -15.92 28.95 -31.17
CA ARG A 359 -14.82 29.89 -30.96
C ARG A 359 -14.30 29.76 -29.54
N GLN A 360 -12.99 29.89 -29.39
CA GLN A 360 -12.35 30.08 -28.09
C GLN A 360 -11.38 31.25 -28.18
N ASP A 361 -11.35 32.08 -27.14
CA ASP A 361 -10.47 33.24 -27.05
C ASP A 361 -9.26 32.95 -26.17
N PHE A 362 -8.15 33.57 -26.54
CA PHE A 362 -6.84 33.49 -25.91
C PHE A 362 -6.30 34.92 -25.70
N GLU A 363 -5.20 35.06 -24.96
CA GLU A 363 -4.62 36.38 -24.64
C GLU A 363 -4.30 37.23 -25.88
N HIS A 364 -3.90 36.58 -26.97
CA HIS A 364 -3.36 37.26 -28.16
C HIS A 364 -4.10 36.92 -29.45
N GLY A 365 -5.22 36.21 -29.36
CA GLY A 365 -6.03 35.85 -30.53
C GLY A 365 -7.20 34.93 -30.19
N SER A 366 -7.77 34.31 -31.21
CA SER A 366 -8.88 33.37 -31.10
C SER A 366 -8.69 32.18 -32.03
N LEU A 367 -9.16 31.02 -31.61
CA LEU A 367 -9.31 29.86 -32.48
C LEU A 367 -10.78 29.70 -32.84
N LEU A 368 -11.05 29.50 -34.13
CA LEU A 368 -12.37 29.22 -34.67
C LEU A 368 -12.40 27.82 -35.23
N TRP A 369 -13.48 27.10 -35.00
CA TRP A 369 -13.76 25.84 -35.67
C TRP A 369 -15.06 25.94 -36.47
N THR A 370 -15.02 25.54 -37.74
CA THR A 370 -16.22 25.24 -38.53
C THR A 370 -16.05 23.91 -39.23
N ALA A 371 -17.15 23.21 -39.54
CA ALA A 371 -17.08 21.93 -40.25
C ALA A 371 -16.35 22.04 -41.62
N PRO A 372 -16.53 23.10 -42.43
CA PRO A 372 -15.83 23.22 -43.72
C PRO A 372 -14.33 23.50 -43.62
N THR A 373 -13.88 24.31 -42.65
CA THR A 373 -12.50 24.81 -42.60
C THR A 373 -11.62 24.14 -41.55
N GLY A 374 -12.20 23.36 -40.65
CA GLY A 374 -11.49 22.92 -39.45
C GLY A 374 -11.15 24.10 -38.55
N VAL A 375 -10.05 23.97 -37.78
CA VAL A 375 -9.61 25.02 -36.85
C VAL A 375 -8.72 26.05 -37.55
N THR A 376 -9.06 27.33 -37.39
CA THR A 376 -8.30 28.47 -37.93
C THR A 376 -8.04 29.53 -36.85
N SER A 377 -6.86 30.14 -36.88
CA SER A 377 -6.48 31.21 -35.95
C SER A 377 -6.84 32.60 -36.46
N ILE A 378 -7.24 33.48 -35.54
CA ILE A 378 -7.38 34.92 -35.75
C ILE A 378 -6.46 35.62 -34.75
N ASP A 379 -5.52 36.41 -35.25
CA ASP A 379 -4.65 37.22 -34.41
C ASP A 379 -5.35 38.53 -34.01
N THR A 380 -5.13 38.99 -32.78
CA THR A 380 -5.52 40.35 -32.40
C THR A 380 -4.58 41.33 -33.12
N PRO A 381 -5.08 42.32 -33.91
CA PRO A 381 -4.20 43.25 -34.61
C PRO A 381 -3.34 44.00 -33.59
N THR A 382 -2.01 43.83 -33.64
CA THR A 382 -1.11 44.68 -32.88
C THR A 382 -1.24 46.10 -33.41
N THR A 383 -1.92 46.98 -32.68
CA THR A 383 -1.72 48.43 -32.84
C THR A 383 -0.26 48.72 -32.51
N ARG A 384 0.53 48.97 -33.55
CA ARG A 384 1.92 49.45 -33.45
C ARG A 384 1.96 50.88 -32.96
#